data_AF-A0A7S2WZW0-F1
#
_entry.id   AF-A0A7S2WZW0-F1
#
_cell.length_a   1.000
_cell.length_b   1.000
_cell.length_c   1.000
_cell.angle_alpha   90.00
_cell.angle_beta   90.00
_cell.angle_gamma   90.00
#
_symmetry.space_group_name_H-M   'P 1'
#
loop_
_entity.id
_entity.type
_entity.pdbx_description
1 polymer ?
#
loop_
_entity_poly.entity_id
_entity_poly.type
_entity_poly.pdbx_seq_one_letter_code
_entity_poly.pdbx_strand_id
1 'polypeptide(L)'
;MRTTRLGASALPRARGMSSSSSSSSTAGRTLPTLNWDKSFVKELPGDEETSSGTRQVHGAFWSRVEPTPATSSSRPYLISHSREAAALLDLDEGECHSQDFVNLFGGKEIASSLDLAPFAQNYGGHQFGHWAGQLGDGRAMTLGEVVNSAGERWEVQLKGAGPTPYSRRADGRAVLRSSVREYLCSEALFHLGIPTTRALSLVGTGDGVYRDMFYNGDVKLEKGAVVCRLAPCFVRFGTFQLPAVRGGEEVGLVRKLADYVIKHHFKDLEGEKGGRKYERMFERVVEDSAKLVVHWQGVGFVHGVLNTDNMSILSLTIDYGPFGFLERFNVNYTPNTTDVPGYRYTFKNQPQIFLWNLAQLGSALASAGLFDVDKGQEILDRYGDLLTSAYESQMARKMGLSEYNQDLSIGLMKLMSDCRSDMTNTYRALSQVTRMQNDGIGGEIPSKLDEVLRVAEATEEQREGWLEWIKEYQALLREDPMSAEDQAELQDATNPCYILRNHLCQEAIEAAEDGDYGPVNDLLDLLRKPFEEQEGKEGYKRVVPKELDGPGVSMLSCSS
;
A
#
# COMPACT_ATOMS: atom_id res chain seq x y z
N MET A 1 21.79 23.89 35.39
CA MET A 1 22.22 24.54 34.13
C MET A 1 22.98 23.55 33.28
N ARG A 2 22.30 22.93 32.31
CA ARG A 2 22.76 22.38 31.02
C ARG A 2 21.71 21.37 30.56
N THR A 3 20.65 21.93 29.98
CA THR A 3 19.61 21.24 29.21
C THR A 3 20.20 20.82 27.87
N THR A 4 20.40 19.53 27.67
CA THR A 4 20.69 18.92 26.37
C THR A 4 19.37 18.69 25.64
N ARG A 5 19.08 19.53 24.63
CA ARG A 5 17.98 19.34 23.69
C ARG A 5 18.27 18.13 22.82
N LEU A 6 17.44 17.09 22.90
CA LEU A 6 17.39 16.00 21.93
C LEU A 6 16.76 16.55 20.65
N GLY A 7 17.51 16.50 19.55
CA GLY A 7 17.05 16.90 18.23
C GLY A 7 16.06 15.88 17.68
N ALA A 8 14.86 16.33 17.37
CA ALA A 8 13.89 15.55 16.60
C ALA A 8 14.46 15.27 15.20
N SER A 9 14.76 14.00 14.95
CA SER A 9 15.06 13.46 13.62
C SER A 9 13.78 13.53 12.78
N ALA A 10 13.66 14.59 11.98
CA ALA A 10 12.59 14.74 11.01
C ALA A 10 12.67 13.61 9.97
N LEU A 11 11.67 12.73 9.96
CA LEU A 11 11.23 12.07 8.73
C LEU A 11 11.14 13.13 7.62
N PRO A 12 11.49 12.82 6.36
CA PRO A 12 11.30 13.77 5.28
C PRO A 12 9.80 14.08 5.23
N ARG A 13 9.43 15.28 5.71
CA ARG A 13 8.12 15.84 5.46
C ARG A 13 7.94 15.75 3.95
N ALA A 14 6.90 15.05 3.50
CA ALA A 14 6.25 15.40 2.25
C ALA A 14 6.05 16.91 2.36
N ARG A 15 6.85 17.68 1.61
CA ARG A 15 6.68 19.12 1.56
C ARG A 15 5.25 19.31 1.09
N GLY A 16 4.41 19.86 1.96
CA GLY A 16 3.13 20.38 1.56
C GLY A 16 3.38 21.24 0.32
N MET A 17 2.74 20.89 -0.78
CA MET A 17 2.57 21.79 -1.92
C MET A 17 1.70 22.92 -1.41
N SER A 18 2.29 23.85 -0.65
CA SER A 18 1.71 25.16 -0.43
C SER A 18 1.73 25.85 -1.78
N SER A 19 0.54 26.24 -2.24
CA SER A 19 0.29 27.10 -3.39
C SER A 19 1.04 28.43 -3.24
N SER A 20 2.32 28.42 -3.60
CA SER A 20 3.09 29.61 -3.90
C SER A 20 3.52 29.52 -5.35
N SER A 21 2.82 30.29 -6.17
CA SER A 21 3.05 30.46 -7.60
C SER A 21 4.47 30.99 -7.85
N SER A 22 5.40 30.09 -8.12
CA SER A 22 6.59 30.38 -8.92
C SER A 22 6.67 29.32 -10.02
N SER A 23 5.94 29.59 -11.11
CA SER A 23 5.87 28.75 -12.29
C SER A 23 7.18 28.80 -13.07
N SER A 24 8.10 27.87 -12.78
CA SER A 24 8.91 27.30 -13.86
C SER A 24 8.16 26.07 -14.35
N SER A 25 7.18 26.26 -15.24
CA SER A 25 6.51 25.16 -15.91
C SER A 25 7.51 24.47 -16.84
N THR A 26 8.19 23.43 -16.36
CA THR A 26 8.71 22.41 -17.27
C THR A 26 7.51 21.85 -18.01
N ALA A 27 7.44 22.09 -19.32
CA ALA A 27 6.41 21.50 -20.17
C ALA A 27 6.40 19.98 -19.96
N GLY A 28 5.21 19.39 -19.86
CA GLY A 28 5.06 17.94 -19.71
C GLY A 28 5.73 17.19 -20.87
N ARG A 29 6.23 16.00 -20.60
CA ARG A 29 6.81 15.08 -21.59
C ARG A 29 5.69 14.30 -22.26
N THR A 30 5.85 14.03 -23.54
CA THR A 30 5.07 13.02 -24.27
C THR A 30 5.75 11.65 -24.16
N LEU A 31 5.06 10.55 -24.49
CA LEU A 31 5.63 9.19 -24.39
C LEU A 31 6.98 9.01 -25.11
N PRO A 32 7.19 9.52 -26.34
CA PRO A 32 8.48 9.41 -27.03
C PRO A 32 9.61 10.22 -26.38
N THR A 33 9.27 11.20 -25.55
CA THR A 33 10.24 12.09 -24.89
C THR A 33 10.50 11.72 -23.43
N LEU A 34 9.84 10.69 -22.91
CA LEU A 34 10.18 10.12 -21.62
C LEU A 34 11.62 9.61 -21.63
N ASN A 35 12.36 9.93 -20.56
CA ASN A 35 13.73 9.48 -20.38
C ASN A 35 13.74 8.05 -19.83
N TRP A 36 13.56 7.09 -20.74
CA TRP A 36 13.60 5.67 -20.42
C TRP A 36 15.01 5.22 -20.06
N ASP A 37 15.11 4.45 -18.99
CA ASP A 37 16.30 3.75 -18.55
C ASP A 37 16.00 2.27 -18.31
N LYS A 38 17.06 1.48 -18.25
CA LYS A 38 17.05 0.02 -18.30
C LYS A 38 18.08 -0.55 -17.32
N SER A 39 18.24 0.09 -16.16
CA SER A 39 19.30 -0.24 -15.21
C SER A 39 19.13 -1.64 -14.64
N PHE A 40 17.90 -2.05 -14.30
CA PHE A 40 17.61 -3.40 -13.81
C PHE A 40 18.08 -4.49 -14.79
N VAL A 41 17.71 -4.38 -16.07
CA VAL A 41 18.06 -5.38 -17.09
C VAL A 41 19.51 -5.29 -17.56
N LYS A 42 20.16 -4.11 -17.45
CA LYS A 42 21.57 -3.93 -17.83
C LYS A 42 22.54 -4.40 -16.75
N GLU A 43 22.18 -4.23 -15.48
CA GLU A 43 23.10 -4.42 -14.35
C GLU A 43 22.90 -5.77 -13.62
N LEU A 44 21.72 -6.37 -13.73
CA LEU A 44 21.40 -7.64 -13.10
C LEU A 44 21.31 -8.79 -14.11
N PRO A 45 21.81 -10.00 -13.77
CA PRO A 45 21.69 -11.19 -14.62
C PRO A 45 20.25 -11.45 -15.07
N GLY A 46 20.07 -11.58 -16.38
CA GLY A 46 18.81 -11.94 -17.01
C GLY A 46 18.79 -13.40 -17.46
N ASP A 47 17.59 -13.91 -17.66
CA ASP A 47 17.34 -15.23 -18.22
C ASP A 47 17.78 -15.29 -19.68
N GLU A 48 18.61 -16.26 -20.04
CA GLU A 48 19.08 -16.47 -21.42
C GLU A 48 17.96 -17.04 -22.31
N GLU A 49 16.99 -17.72 -21.71
CA GLU A 49 15.87 -18.32 -22.43
C GLU A 49 14.82 -17.27 -22.79
N THR A 50 14.40 -17.24 -24.05
CA THR A 50 13.48 -16.23 -24.58
C THR A 50 12.07 -16.76 -24.85
N SER A 51 11.84 -18.08 -24.68
CA SER A 51 10.50 -18.65 -24.80
C SER A 51 9.55 -18.10 -23.73
N SER A 52 8.27 -17.98 -24.11
CA SER A 52 7.19 -17.49 -23.23
C SER A 52 6.61 -18.58 -22.31
N GLY A 53 7.10 -19.82 -22.40
CA GLY A 53 6.59 -20.94 -21.62
C GLY A 53 6.94 -20.85 -20.13
N THR A 54 5.99 -21.23 -19.27
CA THR A 54 6.18 -21.35 -17.82
C THR A 54 7.35 -22.30 -17.50
N ARG A 55 8.29 -21.86 -16.65
CA ARG A 55 9.47 -22.66 -16.26
C ARG A 55 10.08 -22.21 -14.93
N GLN A 56 11.01 -23.01 -14.41
CA GLN A 56 11.96 -22.54 -13.41
C GLN A 56 13.06 -21.72 -14.11
N VAL A 57 13.37 -20.57 -13.55
CA VAL A 57 14.39 -19.63 -14.02
C VAL A 57 15.49 -19.58 -12.96
N HIS A 58 16.69 -20.00 -13.35
CA HIS A 58 17.87 -20.11 -12.50
C HIS A 58 18.91 -19.07 -12.86
N GLY A 59 19.70 -18.62 -11.87
CA GLY A 59 20.82 -17.71 -12.13
C GLY A 59 20.44 -16.27 -12.55
N ALA A 60 19.15 -15.93 -12.60
CA ALA A 60 18.64 -14.69 -13.17
C ALA A 60 17.55 -14.01 -12.31
N PHE A 61 17.50 -12.68 -12.38
CA PHE A 61 16.52 -11.83 -11.69
C PHE A 61 15.30 -11.48 -12.51
N TRP A 62 15.35 -11.71 -13.82
CA TRP A 62 14.28 -11.35 -14.72
C TRP A 62 14.32 -12.21 -15.99
N SER A 63 13.17 -12.36 -16.64
CA SER A 63 13.08 -12.89 -18.01
C SER A 63 12.52 -11.83 -18.92
N ARG A 64 13.01 -11.78 -20.16
CA ARG A 64 12.43 -10.94 -21.20
C ARG A 64 11.01 -11.40 -21.51
N VAL A 65 10.07 -10.47 -21.58
CA VAL A 65 8.68 -10.71 -21.97
C VAL A 65 8.20 -9.57 -22.86
N GLU A 66 7.04 -9.72 -23.49
CA GLU A 66 6.38 -8.64 -24.23
C GLU A 66 4.89 -8.65 -23.83
N PRO A 67 4.23 -7.47 -23.72
CA PRO A 67 2.78 -7.39 -23.60
C PRO A 67 2.13 -8.17 -24.74
N THR A 68 1.16 -8.99 -24.39
CA THR A 68 0.42 -9.79 -25.37
C THR A 68 -1.03 -9.33 -25.29
N PRO A 69 -1.67 -8.78 -26.34
CA PRO A 69 -3.12 -8.55 -26.34
C PRO A 69 -3.89 -9.85 -26.09
N ALA A 70 -5.09 -9.81 -25.52
CA ALA A 70 -5.89 -11.02 -25.36
C ALA A 70 -6.44 -11.51 -26.71
N THR A 71 -6.79 -10.59 -27.61
CA THR A 71 -7.17 -10.90 -29.00
C THR A 71 -6.49 -9.95 -29.99
N SER A 72 -6.39 -10.33 -31.26
CA SER A 72 -5.94 -9.40 -32.31
C SER A 72 -6.90 -8.22 -32.52
N SER A 73 -8.14 -8.35 -32.03
CA SER A 73 -9.19 -7.33 -32.08
C SER A 73 -9.29 -6.47 -30.82
N SER A 74 -8.43 -6.66 -29.81
CA SER A 74 -8.45 -5.89 -28.56
C SER A 74 -8.52 -4.38 -28.83
N ARG A 75 -9.45 -3.70 -28.17
CA ARG A 75 -9.65 -2.25 -28.26
C ARG A 75 -9.57 -1.65 -26.86
N PRO A 76 -8.36 -1.35 -26.38
CA PRO A 76 -8.20 -0.78 -25.06
C PRO A 76 -8.82 0.61 -25.01
N TYR A 77 -9.37 0.96 -23.86
CA TYR A 77 -9.96 2.27 -23.58
C TYR A 77 -9.60 2.72 -22.16
N LEU A 78 -9.35 4.02 -22.00
CA LEU A 78 -9.04 4.59 -20.70
C LEU A 78 -10.29 4.58 -19.80
N ILE A 79 -10.16 4.05 -18.59
CA ILE A 79 -11.19 4.13 -17.55
C ILE A 79 -10.88 5.29 -16.61
N SER A 80 -9.62 5.39 -16.17
CA SER A 80 -9.14 6.45 -15.27
C SER A 80 -7.61 6.54 -15.32
N HIS A 81 -7.06 7.71 -15.02
CA HIS A 81 -5.63 7.91 -14.74
C HIS A 81 -5.43 8.82 -13.53
N SER A 82 -4.31 8.62 -12.82
CA SER A 82 -3.91 9.48 -11.70
C SER A 82 -2.96 10.55 -12.20
N ARG A 83 -3.41 11.80 -12.21
CA ARG A 83 -2.57 12.97 -12.53
C ARG A 83 -1.36 13.08 -11.60
N GLU A 84 -1.52 12.69 -10.32
CA GLU A 84 -0.44 12.69 -9.35
C GLU A 84 0.62 11.61 -9.66
N ALA A 85 0.21 10.46 -10.20
CA ALA A 85 1.14 9.43 -10.65
C ALA A 85 1.78 9.76 -12.00
N ALA A 86 1.04 10.37 -12.93
CA ALA A 86 1.57 10.87 -14.21
C ALA A 86 2.68 11.92 -14.00
N ALA A 87 2.49 12.81 -13.03
CA ALA A 87 3.49 13.82 -12.65
C ALA A 87 4.83 13.21 -12.19
N LEU A 88 4.84 11.99 -11.64
CA LEU A 88 6.09 11.30 -11.24
C LEU A 88 6.99 10.99 -12.44
N LEU A 89 6.41 10.86 -13.63
CA LEU A 89 7.10 10.60 -14.89
C LEU A 89 7.37 11.88 -15.69
N ASP A 90 7.02 13.05 -15.14
CA ASP A 90 6.88 14.32 -15.86
C ASP A 90 5.93 14.23 -17.07
N LEU A 91 4.96 13.32 -17.05
CA LEU A 91 4.09 13.08 -18.21
C LEU A 91 3.07 14.21 -18.39
N ASP A 92 2.86 14.65 -19.62
CA ASP A 92 1.86 15.66 -19.96
C ASP A 92 0.43 15.14 -19.78
N GLU A 93 -0.45 15.98 -19.24
CA GLU A 93 -1.85 15.61 -19.00
C GLU A 93 -2.60 15.31 -20.32
N GLY A 94 -2.29 16.06 -21.40
CA GLY A 94 -2.87 15.80 -22.72
C GLY A 94 -2.43 14.46 -23.31
N GLU A 95 -1.18 14.05 -23.04
CA GLU A 95 -0.65 12.74 -23.45
C GLU A 95 -1.41 11.60 -22.79
N CYS A 96 -1.86 11.76 -21.54
CA CYS A 96 -2.63 10.74 -20.80
C CYS A 96 -3.96 10.37 -21.48
N HIS A 97 -4.50 11.26 -22.32
CA HIS A 97 -5.73 11.04 -23.08
C HIS A 97 -5.48 10.58 -24.53
N SER A 98 -4.23 10.43 -24.95
CA SER A 98 -3.88 9.99 -26.28
C SER A 98 -4.19 8.49 -26.49
N GLN A 99 -4.41 8.10 -27.74
CA GLN A 99 -4.59 6.68 -28.07
C GLN A 99 -3.29 5.88 -27.84
N ASP A 100 -2.13 6.51 -27.99
CA ASP A 100 -0.83 5.88 -27.76
C ASP A 100 -0.62 5.53 -26.29
N PHE A 101 -1.04 6.40 -25.37
CA PHE A 101 -1.09 6.12 -23.93
C PHE A 101 -1.95 4.90 -23.63
N VAL A 102 -3.17 4.88 -24.18
CA VAL A 102 -4.12 3.78 -23.97
C VAL A 102 -3.60 2.47 -24.55
N ASN A 103 -2.96 2.50 -25.73
CA ASN A 103 -2.39 1.31 -26.36
C ASN A 103 -1.20 0.76 -25.58
N LEU A 104 -0.30 1.64 -25.13
CA LEU A 104 0.89 1.24 -24.37
C LEU A 104 0.50 0.68 -23.01
N PHE A 105 -0.25 1.44 -22.21
CA PHE A 105 -0.61 1.06 -20.84
C PHE A 105 -1.77 0.05 -20.78
N GLY A 106 -2.50 -0.15 -21.88
CA GLY A 106 -3.40 -1.29 -22.07
C GLY A 106 -2.70 -2.59 -22.47
N GLY A 107 -1.38 -2.57 -22.66
CA GLY A 107 -0.59 -3.73 -23.05
C GLY A 107 -0.90 -4.24 -24.46
N LYS A 108 -1.36 -3.35 -25.36
CA LYS A 108 -1.75 -3.72 -26.72
C LYS A 108 -0.55 -3.74 -27.67
N GLU A 109 0.18 -2.63 -27.72
CA GLU A 109 1.30 -2.47 -28.64
C GLU A 109 2.37 -1.62 -27.98
N ILE A 110 3.62 -2.06 -28.13
CA ILE A 110 4.78 -1.25 -27.82
C ILE A 110 5.19 -0.55 -29.11
N ALA A 111 5.09 0.78 -29.12
CA ALA A 111 5.55 1.57 -30.25
C ALA A 111 7.06 1.37 -30.44
N SER A 112 7.47 0.99 -31.65
CA SER A 112 8.88 0.76 -32.01
C SER A 112 9.80 1.98 -31.80
N SER A 113 9.23 3.18 -31.65
CA SER A 113 9.94 4.41 -31.32
C SER A 113 10.33 4.53 -29.85
N LEU A 114 9.77 3.72 -28.96
CA LEU A 114 10.06 3.76 -27.52
C LEU A 114 11.22 2.83 -27.18
N ASP A 115 12.19 3.32 -26.42
CA ASP A 115 13.38 2.56 -26.01
C ASP A 115 13.13 1.67 -24.78
N LEU A 116 12.16 0.76 -24.90
CA LEU A 116 11.74 -0.15 -23.83
C LEU A 116 12.58 -1.43 -23.79
N ALA A 117 12.57 -2.11 -22.64
CA ALA A 117 13.10 -3.46 -22.51
C ALA A 117 12.21 -4.25 -21.56
N PRO A 118 11.05 -4.74 -22.02
CA PRO A 118 10.08 -5.29 -21.10
C PRO A 118 10.56 -6.61 -20.48
N PHE A 119 10.32 -6.74 -19.19
CA PHE A 119 10.78 -7.88 -18.39
C PHE A 119 9.79 -8.24 -17.29
N ALA A 120 9.85 -9.48 -16.84
CA ALA A 120 9.13 -9.97 -15.67
C ALA A 120 10.16 -10.40 -14.61
N GLN A 121 10.00 -9.98 -13.36
CA GLN A 121 10.94 -10.30 -12.29
C GLN A 121 10.80 -11.74 -11.80
N ASN A 122 11.94 -12.34 -11.46
CA ASN A 122 12.06 -13.65 -10.83
C ASN A 122 12.24 -13.49 -9.31
N TYR A 123 11.34 -14.08 -8.53
CA TYR A 123 11.43 -14.08 -7.07
C TYR A 123 10.75 -15.31 -6.49
N GLY A 124 11.05 -15.62 -5.25
CA GLY A 124 10.38 -16.65 -4.46
C GLY A 124 9.63 -16.02 -3.29
N GLY A 125 9.17 -16.81 -2.34
CA GLY A 125 8.54 -16.26 -1.15
C GLY A 125 8.00 -17.32 -0.20
N HIS A 126 7.79 -16.90 1.05
CA HIS A 126 7.03 -17.68 2.02
C HIS A 126 5.57 -17.25 1.95
N GLN A 127 4.70 -18.14 1.49
CA GLN A 127 3.26 -17.94 1.46
C GLN A 127 2.62 -18.56 2.70
N PHE A 128 1.91 -17.76 3.49
CA PHE A 128 1.32 -18.20 4.77
C PHE A 128 2.32 -18.87 5.73
N GLY A 129 3.59 -18.46 5.67
CA GLY A 129 4.67 -19.00 6.52
C GLY A 129 5.39 -20.21 5.92
N HIS A 130 4.97 -20.73 4.78
CA HIS A 130 5.61 -21.87 4.11
C HIS A 130 6.34 -21.43 2.84
N TRP A 131 7.54 -21.97 2.62
CA TRP A 131 8.29 -21.70 1.38
C TRP A 131 7.53 -22.20 0.16
N ALA A 132 7.22 -21.30 -0.78
CA ALA A 132 6.42 -21.61 -1.96
C ALA A 132 7.28 -21.90 -3.21
N GLY A 133 8.61 -21.93 -3.08
CA GLY A 133 9.52 -22.07 -4.22
C GLY A 133 9.58 -20.80 -5.08
N GLN A 134 9.83 -20.98 -6.37
CA GLN A 134 9.82 -19.88 -7.33
C GLN A 134 8.38 -19.41 -7.61
N LEU A 135 8.20 -18.10 -7.51
CA LEU A 135 7.01 -17.35 -7.90
C LEU A 135 7.38 -16.51 -9.13
N GLY A 136 7.57 -15.20 -8.95
CA GLY A 136 7.86 -14.24 -10.02
C GLY A 136 6.63 -13.45 -10.46
N ASP A 137 6.85 -12.50 -11.35
CA ASP A 137 5.82 -11.66 -11.95
C ASP A 137 4.94 -12.49 -12.89
N GLY A 138 4.01 -13.26 -12.34
CA GLY A 138 3.18 -14.22 -13.10
C GLY A 138 2.07 -13.60 -13.96
N ARG A 139 1.78 -12.32 -13.75
CA ARG A 139 0.81 -11.53 -14.53
C ARG A 139 1.20 -10.05 -14.59
N ALA A 140 2.46 -9.76 -14.31
CA ALA A 140 3.01 -8.42 -14.31
C ALA A 140 4.22 -8.38 -15.24
N MET A 141 4.48 -7.22 -15.81
CA MET A 141 5.66 -6.99 -16.63
C MET A 141 6.06 -5.53 -16.55
N THR A 142 7.33 -5.28 -16.27
CA THR A 142 7.91 -3.94 -16.28
C THR A 142 8.27 -3.59 -17.72
N LEU A 143 7.82 -2.44 -18.22
CA LEU A 143 8.15 -1.93 -19.55
C LEU A 143 9.58 -1.36 -19.60
N GLY A 144 10.01 -0.77 -18.48
CA GLY A 144 11.29 -0.11 -18.28
C GLY A 144 11.22 0.78 -17.05
N GLU A 145 12.24 1.61 -16.90
CA GLU A 145 12.33 2.62 -15.86
C GLU A 145 12.26 4.00 -16.51
N VAL A 146 11.66 4.98 -15.85
CA VAL A 146 11.71 6.39 -16.28
C VAL A 146 12.48 7.19 -15.24
N VAL A 147 13.41 8.01 -15.70
CA VAL A 147 14.12 8.98 -14.84
C VAL A 147 13.51 10.36 -15.07
N ASN A 148 12.85 10.87 -14.04
CA ASN A 148 12.18 12.17 -14.10
C ASN A 148 13.20 13.33 -14.01
N SER A 149 12.70 14.55 -14.14
CA SER A 149 13.47 15.80 -14.12
C SER A 149 14.17 16.06 -12.77
N ALA A 150 13.67 15.47 -11.68
CA ALA A 150 14.29 15.50 -10.36
C ALA A 150 15.40 14.44 -10.19
N GLY A 151 15.64 13.60 -11.20
CA GLY A 151 16.61 12.50 -11.14
C GLY A 151 16.13 11.29 -10.33
N GLU A 152 14.82 11.21 -10.06
CA GLU A 152 14.19 10.07 -9.43
C GLU A 152 13.85 9.02 -10.49
N ARG A 153 14.01 7.75 -10.12
CA ARG A 153 13.76 6.60 -10.98
C ARG A 153 12.42 5.97 -10.62
N TRP A 154 11.63 5.65 -11.63
CA TRP A 154 10.34 4.98 -11.48
C TRP A 154 10.25 3.78 -12.44
N GLU A 155 10.20 2.57 -11.90
CA GLU A 155 9.81 1.38 -12.65
C GLU A 155 8.34 1.49 -13.09
N VAL A 156 8.07 1.22 -14.37
CA VAL A 156 6.74 1.28 -14.98
C VAL A 156 6.26 -0.13 -15.30
N GLN A 157 5.28 -0.64 -14.53
CA GLN A 157 4.86 -2.04 -14.59
C GLN A 157 3.39 -2.20 -14.98
N LEU A 158 3.11 -3.01 -15.99
CA LEU A 158 1.75 -3.41 -16.38
C LEU A 158 1.35 -4.69 -15.66
N LYS A 159 0.19 -4.68 -14.99
CA LYS A 159 -0.41 -5.86 -14.36
C LYS A 159 -1.67 -6.26 -15.11
N GLY A 160 -1.68 -7.47 -15.66
CA GLY A 160 -2.74 -8.02 -16.52
C GLY A 160 -2.40 -8.05 -18.02
N ALA A 161 -1.18 -7.64 -18.41
CA ALA A 161 -0.76 -7.49 -19.80
C ALA A 161 -0.38 -8.79 -20.53
N GLY A 162 -0.47 -9.95 -19.87
CA GLY A 162 -0.28 -11.25 -20.52
C GLY A 162 0.56 -12.24 -19.70
N PRO A 163 0.71 -13.47 -20.21
CA PRO A 163 1.46 -14.52 -19.55
C PRO A 163 2.97 -14.25 -19.57
N THR A 164 3.65 -14.81 -18.59
CA THR A 164 5.11 -14.75 -18.41
C THR A 164 5.63 -16.16 -18.07
N PRO A 165 6.96 -16.38 -18.05
CA PRO A 165 7.56 -17.61 -17.54
C PRO A 165 7.16 -17.97 -16.09
N TYR A 166 6.58 -16.99 -15.37
CA TYR A 166 6.20 -17.08 -13.96
C TYR A 166 4.69 -17.28 -13.75
N SER A 167 3.87 -17.35 -14.82
CA SER A 167 2.41 -17.45 -14.72
C SER A 167 1.92 -18.73 -14.04
N ARG A 168 2.77 -19.75 -13.87
CA ARG A 168 2.42 -21.05 -13.30
C ARG A 168 1.23 -21.66 -14.07
N ARG A 169 0.05 -21.68 -13.44
CA ARG A 169 -1.22 -22.19 -14.01
C ARG A 169 -2.21 -21.07 -14.39
N ALA A 170 -1.85 -19.81 -14.18
CA ALA A 170 -2.67 -18.66 -14.49
C ALA A 170 -2.47 -18.21 -15.94
N ASP A 171 -3.37 -17.36 -16.43
CA ASP A 171 -3.38 -16.84 -17.81
C ASP A 171 -2.61 -15.53 -18.01
N GLY A 172 -2.04 -14.97 -16.93
CA GLY A 172 -1.32 -13.70 -16.96
C GLY A 172 -2.21 -12.46 -17.11
N ARG A 173 -3.54 -12.60 -16.99
CA ARG A 173 -4.51 -11.50 -17.13
C ARG A 173 -5.01 -11.00 -15.79
N ALA A 174 -5.60 -9.81 -15.81
CA ALA A 174 -6.35 -9.25 -14.69
C ALA A 174 -7.75 -8.86 -15.15
N VAL A 175 -8.70 -8.92 -14.22
CA VAL A 175 -10.09 -8.49 -14.45
C VAL A 175 -10.31 -7.08 -13.93
N LEU A 176 -11.39 -6.45 -14.41
CA LEU A 176 -11.75 -5.08 -14.07
C LEU A 176 -11.90 -4.86 -12.57
N ARG A 177 -12.62 -5.74 -11.86
CA ARG A 177 -12.82 -5.62 -10.41
C ARG A 177 -11.51 -5.53 -9.62
N SER A 178 -10.57 -6.45 -9.85
CA SER A 178 -9.30 -6.48 -9.12
C SER A 178 -8.41 -5.30 -9.49
N SER A 179 -8.48 -4.88 -10.75
CA SER A 179 -7.77 -3.71 -11.27
C SER A 179 -8.28 -2.39 -10.67
N VAL A 180 -9.60 -2.22 -10.52
CA VAL A 180 -10.21 -1.06 -9.85
C VAL A 180 -9.77 -0.98 -8.39
N ARG A 181 -9.78 -2.11 -7.66
CA ARG A 181 -9.36 -2.14 -6.25
C ARG A 181 -7.90 -1.71 -6.08
N GLU A 182 -7.00 -2.27 -6.88
CA GLU A 182 -5.58 -1.95 -6.84
C GLU A 182 -5.33 -0.48 -7.22
N TYR A 183 -5.95 -0.02 -8.30
CA TYR A 183 -5.85 1.37 -8.76
C TYR A 183 -6.28 2.37 -7.67
N LEU A 184 -7.48 2.20 -7.11
CA LEU A 184 -8.00 3.10 -6.08
C LEU A 184 -7.21 3.00 -4.77
N CYS A 185 -6.81 1.80 -4.33
CA CYS A 185 -6.15 1.63 -3.05
C CYS A 185 -4.72 2.17 -3.04
N SER A 186 -3.99 2.03 -4.16
CA SER A 186 -2.69 2.66 -4.36
C SER A 186 -2.77 4.16 -4.09
N GLU A 187 -3.72 4.84 -4.73
CA GLU A 187 -3.82 6.30 -4.62
C GLU A 187 -4.46 6.74 -3.29
N ALA A 188 -5.40 5.96 -2.74
CA ALA A 188 -5.96 6.19 -1.41
C ALA A 188 -4.87 6.22 -0.33
N LEU A 189 -3.98 5.22 -0.33
CA LEU A 189 -2.89 5.16 0.65
C LEU A 189 -1.87 6.28 0.44
N PHE A 190 -1.59 6.66 -0.81
CA PHE A 190 -0.73 7.79 -1.11
C PHE A 190 -1.27 9.08 -0.50
N HIS A 191 -2.57 9.37 -0.69
CA HIS A 191 -3.20 10.57 -0.15
C HIS A 191 -3.42 10.52 1.37
N LEU A 192 -3.44 9.33 1.97
CA LEU A 192 -3.35 9.14 3.43
C LEU A 192 -1.93 9.37 3.96
N GLY A 193 -0.94 9.59 3.10
CA GLY A 193 0.47 9.78 3.48
C GLY A 193 1.19 8.48 3.80
N ILE A 194 0.68 7.33 3.35
CA ILE A 194 1.23 6.00 3.62
C ILE A 194 2.11 5.57 2.44
N PRO A 195 3.37 5.13 2.68
CA PRO A 195 4.24 4.66 1.60
C PRO A 195 3.60 3.50 0.81
N THR A 196 3.55 3.65 -0.52
CA THR A 196 2.78 2.77 -1.41
C THR A 196 3.33 2.78 -2.84
N THR A 197 3.14 1.67 -3.57
CA THR A 197 3.23 1.68 -5.04
C THR A 197 2.07 2.47 -5.63
N ARG A 198 2.36 3.32 -6.61
CA ARG A 198 1.39 4.22 -7.25
C ARG A 198 0.70 3.55 -8.43
N ALA A 199 -0.46 4.06 -8.82
CA ALA A 199 -1.19 3.58 -9.99
C ALA A 199 -1.37 4.70 -11.02
N LEU A 200 -0.68 4.59 -12.15
CA LEU A 200 -0.72 5.57 -13.25
C LEU A 200 -2.06 5.54 -13.98
N SER A 201 -2.52 4.35 -14.37
CA SER A 201 -3.69 4.21 -15.22
C SER A 201 -4.44 2.91 -14.98
N LEU A 202 -5.74 2.96 -15.21
CA LEU A 202 -6.65 1.83 -15.32
C LEU A 202 -7.20 1.81 -16.75
N VAL A 203 -6.88 0.74 -17.49
CA VAL A 203 -7.27 0.59 -18.90
C VAL A 203 -8.09 -0.69 -19.04
N GLY A 204 -9.30 -0.58 -19.58
CA GLY A 204 -10.08 -1.75 -19.97
C GLY A 204 -9.51 -2.32 -21.28
N THR A 205 -9.35 -3.63 -21.40
CA THR A 205 -8.73 -4.24 -22.60
C THR A 205 -9.70 -4.35 -23.79
N GLY A 206 -11.00 -4.34 -23.49
CA GLY A 206 -12.07 -4.65 -24.45
C GLY A 206 -12.34 -6.14 -24.63
N ASP A 207 -11.58 -7.01 -23.96
CA ASP A 207 -11.75 -8.46 -24.02
C ASP A 207 -12.31 -9.02 -22.71
N GLY A 208 -12.92 -10.21 -22.80
CA GLY A 208 -13.32 -10.98 -21.63
C GLY A 208 -12.20 -11.88 -21.11
N VAL A 209 -12.22 -12.15 -19.81
CA VAL A 209 -11.27 -12.99 -19.09
C VAL A 209 -12.06 -13.96 -18.21
N TYR A 210 -11.79 -15.27 -18.33
CA TYR A 210 -12.48 -16.28 -17.53
C TYR A 210 -11.92 -16.35 -16.11
N ARG A 211 -12.79 -16.30 -15.10
CA ARG A 211 -12.42 -16.39 -13.68
C ARG A 211 -13.41 -17.24 -12.91
N ASP A 212 -12.87 -18.04 -11.99
CA ASP A 212 -13.63 -18.66 -10.91
C ASP A 212 -13.29 -17.90 -9.62
N MET A 213 -14.22 -17.07 -9.15
CA MET A 213 -13.97 -16.16 -8.04
C MET A 213 -13.83 -16.89 -6.70
N PHE A 214 -14.52 -18.01 -6.51
CA PHE A 214 -14.55 -18.72 -5.24
C PHE A 214 -13.81 -20.06 -5.27
N TYR A 215 -13.16 -20.39 -6.40
CA TYR A 215 -12.53 -21.69 -6.63
C TYR A 215 -13.51 -22.86 -6.41
N ASN A 216 -14.78 -22.64 -6.73
CA ASN A 216 -15.87 -23.59 -6.52
C ASN A 216 -16.31 -24.30 -7.80
N GLY A 217 -15.68 -23.99 -8.94
CA GLY A 217 -16.02 -24.49 -10.27
C GLY A 217 -16.87 -23.55 -11.12
N ASP A 218 -17.38 -22.44 -10.56
CA ASP A 218 -18.27 -21.51 -11.25
C ASP A 218 -17.49 -20.45 -12.05
N VAL A 219 -16.96 -20.86 -13.20
CA VAL A 219 -16.21 -19.96 -14.10
C VAL A 219 -17.16 -18.96 -14.78
N LYS A 220 -16.90 -17.66 -14.60
CA LYS A 220 -17.58 -16.55 -15.26
C LYS A 220 -16.64 -15.80 -16.21
N LEU A 221 -17.20 -15.21 -17.25
CA LEU A 221 -16.49 -14.28 -18.11
C LEU A 221 -16.60 -12.88 -17.53
N GLU A 222 -15.48 -12.31 -17.11
CA GLU A 222 -15.37 -10.96 -16.55
C GLU A 222 -14.67 -10.02 -17.55
N LYS A 223 -14.87 -8.70 -17.43
CA LYS A 223 -14.16 -7.73 -18.28
C LYS A 223 -12.67 -7.72 -17.91
N GLY A 224 -11.80 -7.80 -18.91
CA GLY A 224 -10.35 -7.68 -18.75
C GLY A 224 -9.91 -6.22 -18.54
N ALA A 225 -8.87 -6.03 -17.72
CA ALA A 225 -8.27 -4.74 -17.48
C ALA A 225 -6.76 -4.85 -17.23
N VAL A 226 -6.06 -3.73 -17.39
CA VAL A 226 -4.65 -3.56 -17.07
C VAL A 226 -4.49 -2.35 -16.15
N VAL A 227 -3.73 -2.54 -15.07
CA VAL A 227 -3.27 -1.43 -14.22
C VAL A 227 -1.81 -1.16 -14.55
N CYS A 228 -1.48 0.09 -14.85
CA CYS A 228 -0.09 0.54 -14.88
C CYS A 228 0.32 1.01 -13.48
N ARG A 229 1.29 0.33 -12.88
CA ARG A 229 1.82 0.57 -11.55
C ARG A 229 3.15 1.28 -11.64
N LEU A 230 3.44 2.17 -10.71
CA LEU A 230 4.73 2.85 -10.58
C LEU A 230 5.32 2.61 -9.19
N ALA A 231 6.62 2.35 -9.13
CA ALA A 231 7.38 2.31 -7.88
C ALA A 231 8.84 2.68 -8.16
N PRO A 232 9.62 3.16 -7.18
CA PRO A 232 11.05 3.34 -7.38
C PRO A 232 11.75 2.03 -7.76
N CYS A 233 11.33 0.92 -7.16
CA CYS A 233 11.56 -0.42 -7.69
C CYS A 233 10.49 -1.42 -7.20
N PHE A 234 10.37 -2.55 -7.90
CA PHE A 234 9.49 -3.68 -7.50
C PHE A 234 10.24 -4.83 -6.80
N VAL A 235 11.47 -4.61 -6.34
CA VAL A 235 12.25 -5.60 -5.59
C VAL A 235 11.58 -5.93 -4.26
N ARG A 236 11.47 -7.23 -3.96
CA ARG A 236 10.78 -7.78 -2.79
C ARG A 236 11.76 -8.51 -1.88
N PHE A 237 11.36 -8.82 -0.64
CA PHE A 237 12.15 -9.71 0.22
C PHE A 237 12.32 -11.08 -0.46
N GLY A 238 11.27 -11.56 -1.12
CA GLY A 238 11.27 -12.75 -1.95
C GLY A 238 12.34 -12.81 -3.05
N THR A 239 12.76 -11.65 -3.59
CA THR A 239 13.80 -11.55 -4.62
C THR A 239 15.18 -11.90 -4.05
N PHE A 240 15.43 -11.57 -2.77
CA PHE A 240 16.65 -11.99 -2.05
C PHE A 240 16.57 -13.45 -1.59
N GLN A 241 15.37 -13.90 -1.16
CA GLN A 241 15.21 -15.23 -0.58
C GLN A 241 15.39 -16.37 -1.60
N LEU A 242 14.93 -16.21 -2.84
CA LEU A 242 15.03 -17.27 -3.85
C LEU A 242 16.48 -17.74 -4.10
N PRO A 243 17.44 -16.87 -4.46
CA PRO A 243 18.83 -17.29 -4.62
C PRO A 243 19.47 -17.76 -3.31
N ALA A 244 19.10 -17.16 -2.17
CA ALA A 244 19.59 -17.59 -0.86
C ALA A 244 19.18 -19.04 -0.51
N VAL A 245 17.92 -19.41 -0.76
CA VAL A 245 17.39 -20.76 -0.51
C VAL A 245 17.95 -21.79 -1.49
N ARG A 246 18.17 -21.40 -2.76
CA ARG A 246 18.78 -22.29 -3.76
C ARG A 246 20.25 -22.60 -3.46
N GLY A 247 20.97 -21.65 -2.85
CA GLY A 247 22.35 -21.83 -2.43
C GLY A 247 23.31 -22.04 -3.62
N GLY A 248 24.41 -22.76 -3.38
CA GLY A 248 25.40 -23.06 -4.42
C GLY A 248 25.96 -21.79 -5.06
N GLU A 249 25.98 -21.75 -6.39
CA GLU A 249 26.44 -20.58 -7.16
C GLU A 249 25.44 -19.41 -7.14
N GLU A 250 24.15 -19.65 -6.85
CA GLU A 250 23.13 -18.59 -6.82
C GLU A 250 23.23 -17.69 -5.59
N VAL A 251 23.84 -18.14 -4.49
CA VAL A 251 23.95 -17.33 -3.25
C VAL A 251 24.65 -15.98 -3.49
N GLY A 252 25.59 -15.93 -4.44
CA GLY A 252 26.28 -14.69 -4.83
C GLY A 252 25.36 -13.64 -5.47
N LEU A 253 24.20 -14.04 -5.99
CA LEU A 253 23.20 -13.12 -6.55
C LEU A 253 22.61 -12.20 -5.47
N VAL A 254 22.44 -12.68 -4.23
CA VAL A 254 21.96 -11.86 -3.11
C VAL A 254 22.80 -10.59 -2.94
N ARG A 255 24.14 -10.72 -3.03
CA ARG A 255 25.06 -9.59 -2.97
C ARG A 255 24.88 -8.64 -4.16
N LYS A 256 24.78 -9.18 -5.39
CA LYS A 256 24.56 -8.37 -6.59
C LYS A 256 23.28 -7.54 -6.49
N LEU A 257 22.20 -8.14 -6.00
CA LEU A 257 20.94 -7.43 -5.79
C LEU A 257 21.05 -6.37 -4.68
N ALA A 258 21.72 -6.68 -3.57
CA ALA A 258 21.93 -5.71 -2.50
C ALA A 258 22.77 -4.51 -2.98
N ASP A 259 23.82 -4.75 -3.76
CA ASP A 259 24.63 -3.70 -4.37
C ASP A 259 23.82 -2.83 -5.33
N TYR A 260 22.98 -3.44 -6.17
CA TYR A 260 22.07 -2.72 -7.07
C TYR A 260 21.07 -1.85 -6.29
N VAL A 261 20.42 -2.43 -5.29
CA VAL A 261 19.42 -1.71 -4.48
C VAL A 261 20.05 -0.55 -3.72
N ILE A 262 21.25 -0.75 -3.15
CA ILE A 262 21.99 0.34 -2.48
C ILE A 262 22.32 1.45 -3.48
N LYS A 263 22.90 1.09 -4.63
CA LYS A 263 23.31 2.06 -5.65
C LYS A 263 22.18 2.95 -6.13
N HIS A 264 20.99 2.39 -6.36
CA HIS A 264 19.89 3.14 -6.97
C HIS A 264 18.90 3.72 -5.97
N HIS A 265 18.75 3.10 -4.78
CA HIS A 265 17.68 3.44 -3.84
C HIS A 265 18.16 3.80 -2.42
N PHE A 266 19.41 3.49 -2.06
CA PHE A 266 20.03 3.92 -0.80
C PHE A 266 21.37 4.62 -1.08
N LYS A 267 21.34 5.62 -1.97
CA LYS A 267 22.52 6.31 -2.51
C LYS A 267 23.44 6.88 -1.43
N ASP A 268 22.86 7.30 -0.30
CA ASP A 268 23.60 7.80 0.86
C ASP A 268 24.49 6.74 1.52
N LEU A 269 24.25 5.45 1.25
CA LEU A 269 25.02 4.32 1.78
C LEU A 269 26.15 3.84 0.85
N GLU A 270 26.27 4.35 -0.39
CA GLU A 270 27.34 3.90 -1.31
C GLU A 270 28.75 4.21 -0.79
N GLY A 271 28.91 5.28 -0.01
CA GLY A 271 30.18 5.67 0.59
C GLY A 271 30.63 4.79 1.76
N GLU A 272 29.75 3.94 2.30
CA GLU A 272 30.03 3.05 3.42
C GLU A 272 30.92 1.87 2.99
N LYS A 273 31.89 1.51 3.85
CA LYS A 273 32.87 0.46 3.52
C LYS A 273 32.44 -0.91 4.00
N GLY A 274 32.74 -1.94 3.20
CA GLY A 274 32.62 -3.35 3.61
C GLY A 274 31.19 -3.78 3.91
N GLY A 275 30.99 -4.55 4.99
CA GLY A 275 29.68 -5.04 5.41
C GLY A 275 28.71 -3.95 5.90
N ARG A 276 29.24 -2.80 6.33
CA ARG A 276 28.45 -1.75 7.00
C ARG A 276 27.33 -1.19 6.14
N LYS A 277 27.52 -1.08 4.82
CA LYS A 277 26.47 -0.62 3.90
C LYS A 277 25.24 -1.54 3.91
N TYR A 278 25.43 -2.85 4.03
CA TYR A 278 24.33 -3.82 4.06
C TYR A 278 23.64 -3.83 5.42
N GLU A 279 24.40 -3.68 6.51
CA GLU A 279 23.84 -3.49 7.86
C GLU A 279 22.96 -2.25 7.91
N ARG A 280 23.46 -1.11 7.40
CA ARG A 280 22.73 0.16 7.34
C ARG A 280 21.47 0.09 6.46
N MET A 281 21.56 -0.60 5.32
CA MET A 281 20.40 -0.87 4.47
C MET A 281 19.35 -1.67 5.26
N PHE A 282 19.75 -2.75 5.94
CA PHE A 282 18.83 -3.57 6.72
C PHE A 282 18.25 -2.82 7.94
N GLU A 283 19.07 -2.01 8.65
CA GLU A 283 18.61 -1.09 9.70
C GLU A 283 17.48 -0.18 9.18
N ARG A 284 17.65 0.40 7.98
CA ARG A 284 16.66 1.28 7.35
C ARG A 284 15.39 0.53 6.96
N VAL A 285 15.51 -0.66 6.38
CA VAL A 285 14.36 -1.51 6.03
C VAL A 285 13.56 -1.89 7.28
N VAL A 286 14.22 -2.25 8.39
CA VAL A 286 13.55 -2.56 9.66
C VAL A 286 12.82 -1.33 10.22
N GLU A 287 13.48 -0.17 10.22
CA GLU A 287 12.92 1.09 10.70
C GLU A 287 11.68 1.53 9.90
N ASP A 288 11.79 1.55 8.57
CA ASP A 288 10.71 2.01 7.69
C ASP A 288 9.55 1.01 7.66
N SER A 289 9.84 -0.29 7.81
CA SER A 289 8.83 -1.34 7.98
C SER A 289 8.03 -1.19 9.28
N ALA A 290 8.67 -0.85 10.39
CA ALA A 290 7.98 -0.58 11.66
C ALA A 290 7.03 0.63 11.55
N LYS A 291 7.47 1.70 10.88
CA LYS A 291 6.64 2.88 10.62
C LYS A 291 5.46 2.55 9.70
N LEU A 292 5.72 1.81 8.62
CA LEU A 292 4.68 1.43 7.65
C LEU A 292 3.54 0.67 8.33
N VAL A 293 3.87 -0.37 9.11
CA VAL A 293 2.82 -1.17 9.76
C VAL A 293 2.06 -0.35 10.80
N VAL A 294 2.72 0.58 11.50
CA VAL A 294 2.04 1.52 12.41
C VAL A 294 1.08 2.42 11.63
N HIS A 295 1.48 2.96 10.48
CA HIS A 295 0.57 3.74 9.62
C HIS A 295 -0.67 2.93 9.24
N TRP A 296 -0.50 1.67 8.86
CA TRP A 296 -1.63 0.78 8.60
C TRP A 296 -2.52 0.58 9.83
N GLN A 297 -1.93 0.33 11.00
CA GLN A 297 -2.69 0.23 12.26
C GLN A 297 -3.47 1.52 12.56
N GLY A 298 -2.95 2.69 12.20
CA GLY A 298 -3.56 3.99 12.50
C GLY A 298 -4.82 4.31 11.71
N VAL A 299 -4.90 3.83 10.47
CA VAL A 299 -6.06 4.01 9.58
C VAL A 299 -6.91 2.75 9.47
N GLY A 300 -6.57 1.69 10.21
CA GLY A 300 -7.31 0.43 10.16
C GLY A 300 -7.05 -0.40 8.91
N PHE A 301 -5.99 -0.16 8.15
CA PHE A 301 -5.70 -0.91 6.93
C PHE A 301 -5.19 -2.32 7.25
N VAL A 302 -5.80 -3.33 6.61
CA VAL A 302 -5.39 -4.73 6.65
C VAL A 302 -5.05 -5.19 5.24
N HIS A 303 -3.80 -5.60 5.04
CA HIS A 303 -3.31 -6.02 3.74
C HIS A 303 -3.87 -7.38 3.29
N GLY A 304 -4.11 -8.30 4.24
CA GLY A 304 -4.71 -9.62 4.00
C GLY A 304 -3.79 -10.70 3.41
N VAL A 305 -2.63 -10.35 2.82
CA VAL A 305 -1.67 -11.31 2.24
C VAL A 305 -0.22 -10.83 2.45
N LEU A 306 0.27 -10.86 3.69
CA LEU A 306 1.64 -10.44 4.04
C LEU A 306 2.64 -11.60 3.89
N ASN A 307 2.67 -12.17 2.70
CA ASN A 307 3.73 -13.10 2.29
C ASN A 307 5.03 -12.33 2.04
N THR A 308 6.19 -12.99 2.11
CA THR A 308 7.47 -12.29 1.92
C THR A 308 7.70 -11.81 0.49
N ASP A 309 7.02 -12.40 -0.50
CA ASP A 309 6.95 -11.87 -1.87
C ASP A 309 6.14 -10.56 -1.96
N ASN A 310 5.29 -10.22 -0.99
CA ASN A 310 4.54 -8.96 -0.95
C ASN A 310 5.19 -7.92 -0.01
N MET A 311 6.45 -8.12 0.36
CA MET A 311 7.21 -7.16 1.17
C MET A 311 8.22 -6.43 0.29
N SER A 312 8.00 -5.14 0.04
CA SER A 312 8.93 -4.31 -0.72
C SER A 312 10.24 -4.09 0.05
N ILE A 313 11.39 -4.12 -0.64
CA ILE A 313 12.68 -3.76 -0.05
C ILE A 313 12.75 -2.29 0.40
N LEU A 314 11.87 -1.44 -0.14
CA LEU A 314 11.76 -0.02 0.21
C LEU A 314 10.63 0.27 1.21
N SER A 315 10.07 -0.77 1.83
CA SER A 315 8.95 -0.64 2.79
C SER A 315 7.77 0.15 2.21
N LEU A 316 7.41 -0.16 0.97
CA LEU A 316 6.19 0.32 0.32
C LEU A 316 5.06 -0.70 0.48
N THR A 317 3.83 -0.23 0.65
CA THR A 317 2.63 -1.06 0.45
C THR A 317 2.54 -1.48 -1.01
N ILE A 318 2.41 -2.77 -1.29
CA ILE A 318 2.50 -3.36 -2.62
C ILE A 318 1.54 -4.55 -2.76
N ASP A 319 1.02 -4.78 -3.98
CA ASP A 319 0.18 -5.93 -4.32
C ASP A 319 -1.15 -6.02 -3.55
N TYR A 320 -2.05 -5.12 -3.95
CA TYR A 320 -3.42 -5.00 -3.50
C TYR A 320 -4.30 -6.15 -3.98
N GLY A 321 -4.31 -7.24 -3.21
CA GLY A 321 -5.24 -8.36 -3.38
C GLY A 321 -6.47 -8.19 -2.49
N PRO A 322 -6.72 -9.11 -1.55
CA PRO A 322 -7.82 -9.02 -0.61
C PRO A 322 -7.46 -8.10 0.57
N PHE A 323 -7.33 -6.80 0.35
CA PHE A 323 -7.15 -5.82 1.44
C PHE A 323 -8.50 -5.34 1.99
N GLY A 324 -8.47 -4.66 3.13
CA GLY A 324 -9.65 -3.98 3.65
C GLY A 324 -9.27 -2.96 4.71
N PHE A 325 -10.09 -1.92 4.84
CA PHE A 325 -10.01 -1.00 5.98
C PHE A 325 -10.99 -1.47 7.06
N LEU A 326 -10.59 -1.36 8.32
CA LEU A 326 -11.48 -1.56 9.45
C LEU A 326 -12.60 -0.53 9.40
N GLU A 327 -13.81 -1.03 9.18
CA GLU A 327 -15.03 -0.29 9.47
C GLU A 327 -15.36 -0.53 10.95
N ARG A 328 -16.16 -1.55 11.26
CA ARG A 328 -16.46 -1.96 12.63
C ARG A 328 -15.22 -2.50 13.33
N PHE A 329 -14.84 -1.90 14.45
CA PHE A 329 -13.60 -2.25 15.13
C PHE A 329 -13.56 -3.72 15.55
N ASN A 330 -12.55 -4.42 15.03
CA ASN A 330 -12.32 -5.83 15.31
C ASN A 330 -10.84 -6.16 15.15
N VAL A 331 -10.14 -6.38 16.26
CA VAL A 331 -8.72 -6.72 16.26
C VAL A 331 -8.40 -8.01 15.49
N ASN A 332 -9.38 -8.91 15.36
CA ASN A 332 -9.26 -10.17 14.63
C ASN A 332 -9.77 -10.08 13.17
N TYR A 333 -10.06 -8.88 12.65
CA TYR A 333 -10.51 -8.72 11.28
C TYR A 333 -9.44 -9.16 10.30
N THR A 334 -9.85 -9.97 9.32
CA THR A 334 -9.09 -10.23 8.10
C THR A 334 -10.02 -10.06 6.90
N PRO A 335 -9.65 -9.25 5.89
CA PRO A 335 -10.39 -9.14 4.65
C PRO A 335 -10.21 -10.36 3.75
N ASN A 336 -9.27 -11.26 4.03
CA ASN A 336 -8.94 -12.37 3.15
C ASN A 336 -9.68 -13.65 3.56
N THR A 337 -10.60 -14.12 2.73
CA THR A 337 -11.35 -15.36 2.99
C THR A 337 -10.44 -16.60 3.08
N THR A 338 -9.30 -16.60 2.38
CA THR A 338 -8.31 -17.70 2.44
C THR A 338 -7.46 -17.68 3.71
N ASP A 339 -7.44 -16.55 4.44
CA ASP A 339 -6.75 -16.42 5.72
C ASP A 339 -7.63 -16.89 6.89
N VAL A 340 -8.95 -17.00 6.72
CA VAL A 340 -9.90 -17.38 7.78
C VAL A 340 -9.53 -18.68 8.53
N PRO A 341 -9.03 -19.75 7.90
CA PRO A 341 -8.63 -20.95 8.65
C PRO A 341 -7.48 -20.72 9.64
N GLY A 342 -6.61 -19.73 9.40
CA GLY A 342 -5.39 -19.48 10.18
C GLY A 342 -5.32 -18.14 10.90
N TYR A 343 -6.13 -17.15 10.49
CA TYR A 343 -6.13 -15.76 10.98
C TYR A 343 -4.73 -15.15 11.03
N ARG A 344 -3.85 -15.53 10.10
CA ARG A 344 -2.42 -15.17 10.11
C ARG A 344 -2.23 -13.68 9.84
N TYR A 345 -3.02 -13.12 8.92
CA TYR A 345 -2.88 -11.75 8.43
C TYR A 345 -3.96 -10.81 8.94
N THR A 346 -4.52 -11.09 10.12
CA THR A 346 -5.48 -10.21 10.80
C THR A 346 -4.86 -8.86 11.18
N PHE A 347 -5.72 -7.86 11.39
CA PHE A 347 -5.34 -6.52 11.81
C PHE A 347 -4.29 -6.52 12.93
N LYS A 348 -4.55 -7.21 14.05
CA LYS A 348 -3.64 -7.28 15.20
C LYS A 348 -2.32 -8.00 14.93
N ASN A 349 -2.30 -8.94 13.97
CA ASN A 349 -1.15 -9.79 13.71
C ASN A 349 -0.14 -9.14 12.75
N GLN A 350 -0.54 -8.10 11.98
CA GLN A 350 0.34 -7.47 11.01
C GLN A 350 1.71 -7.06 11.59
N PRO A 351 1.82 -6.41 12.76
CA PRO A 351 3.13 -6.04 13.33
C PRO A 351 4.05 -7.23 13.61
N GLN A 352 3.50 -8.35 14.07
CA GLN A 352 4.28 -9.56 14.33
C GLN A 352 4.70 -10.25 13.02
N ILE A 353 3.82 -10.24 12.02
CA ILE A 353 4.13 -10.80 10.69
C ILE A 353 5.23 -10.00 9.99
N PHE A 354 5.25 -8.67 10.15
CA PHE A 354 6.36 -7.83 9.67
C PHE A 354 7.70 -8.26 10.28
N LEU A 355 7.77 -8.44 11.60
CA LEU A 355 8.98 -8.93 12.27
C LEU A 355 9.42 -10.29 11.71
N TRP A 356 8.47 -11.22 11.53
CA TRP A 356 8.77 -12.53 10.96
C TRP A 356 9.31 -12.41 9.52
N ASN A 357 8.69 -11.58 8.67
CA ASN A 357 9.14 -11.35 7.30
C ASN A 357 10.53 -10.68 7.26
N LEU A 358 10.81 -9.73 8.16
CA LEU A 358 12.13 -9.10 8.30
C LEU A 358 13.20 -10.09 8.73
N ALA A 359 12.87 -11.04 9.61
CA ALA A 359 13.78 -12.13 9.98
C ALA A 359 14.13 -13.01 8.77
N GLN A 360 13.15 -13.31 7.91
CA GLN A 360 13.42 -14.06 6.68
C GLN A 360 14.33 -13.29 5.70
N LEU A 361 14.17 -11.97 5.59
CA LEU A 361 15.09 -11.13 4.82
C LEU A 361 16.50 -11.13 5.43
N GLY A 362 16.61 -10.88 6.74
CA GLY A 362 17.89 -10.86 7.45
C GLY A 362 18.66 -12.17 7.29
N SER A 363 17.96 -13.30 7.37
CA SER A 363 18.55 -14.62 7.11
C SER A 363 19.08 -14.77 5.68
N ALA A 364 18.35 -14.29 4.68
CA ALA A 364 18.80 -14.32 3.28
C ALA A 364 20.05 -13.43 3.04
N LEU A 365 20.13 -12.27 3.70
CA LEU A 365 21.30 -11.39 3.61
C LEU A 365 22.52 -12.00 4.34
N ALA A 366 22.31 -12.60 5.51
CA ALA A 366 23.36 -13.24 6.29
C ALA A 366 23.93 -14.48 5.57
N SER A 367 23.10 -15.30 4.92
CA SER A 367 23.55 -16.49 4.19
C SER A 367 24.50 -16.17 3.03
N ALA A 368 24.41 -14.97 2.46
CA ALA A 368 25.32 -14.45 1.44
C ALA A 368 26.56 -13.73 2.00
N GLY A 369 26.75 -13.76 3.32
CA GLY A 369 27.87 -13.12 4.01
C GLY A 369 27.87 -11.60 3.84
N LEU A 370 26.69 -10.96 3.84
CA LEU A 370 26.59 -9.50 3.83
C LEU A 370 26.84 -8.90 5.23
N PHE A 371 26.42 -9.64 6.26
CA PHE A 371 26.73 -9.48 7.67
C PHE A 371 26.57 -10.85 8.36
N ASP A 372 27.01 -10.99 9.61
CA ASP A 372 26.81 -12.23 10.38
C ASP A 372 25.41 -12.32 11.01
N VAL A 373 25.01 -13.53 11.41
CA VAL A 373 23.66 -13.78 11.96
C VAL A 373 23.42 -12.99 13.25
N ASP A 374 24.44 -12.85 14.09
CA ASP A 374 24.35 -12.11 15.36
C ASP A 374 24.06 -10.62 15.10
N LYS A 375 24.69 -10.03 14.09
CA LYS A 375 24.44 -8.65 13.68
C LYS A 375 23.05 -8.47 13.09
N GLY A 376 22.58 -9.43 12.30
CA GLY A 376 21.20 -9.45 11.81
C GLY A 376 20.19 -9.48 12.95
N GLN A 377 20.43 -10.30 13.98
CA GLN A 377 19.58 -10.37 15.17
C GLN A 377 19.63 -9.08 15.99
N GLU A 378 20.81 -8.48 16.20
CA GLU A 378 20.98 -7.20 16.89
C GLU A 378 20.13 -6.09 16.25
N ILE A 379 20.08 -6.04 14.91
CA ILE A 379 19.25 -5.08 14.18
C ILE A 379 17.76 -5.37 14.37
N LEU A 380 17.36 -6.65 14.32
CA LEU A 380 15.96 -7.07 14.51
C LEU A 380 15.45 -6.81 15.93
N ASP A 381 16.29 -6.95 16.95
CA ASP A 381 15.93 -6.71 18.36
C ASP A 381 15.44 -5.27 18.58
N ARG A 382 15.87 -4.32 17.75
CA ARG A 382 15.41 -2.92 17.78
C ARG A 382 13.99 -2.72 17.25
N TYR A 383 13.43 -3.68 16.54
CA TYR A 383 12.10 -3.54 15.92
C TYR A 383 11.01 -3.26 16.94
N GLY A 384 11.06 -3.89 18.12
CA GLY A 384 10.07 -3.70 19.19
C GLY A 384 10.01 -2.25 19.71
N ASP A 385 11.18 -1.65 19.95
CA ASP A 385 11.29 -0.27 20.41
C ASP A 385 10.86 0.72 19.32
N LEU A 386 11.25 0.45 18.07
CA LEU A 386 10.86 1.27 16.91
C LEU A 386 9.35 1.25 16.69
N LEU A 387 8.74 0.06 16.78
CA LEU A 387 7.29 -0.12 16.66
C LEU A 387 6.55 0.61 17.78
N THR A 388 7.00 0.44 19.03
CA THR A 388 6.40 1.11 20.20
C THR A 388 6.45 2.63 20.04
N SER A 389 7.64 3.19 19.78
CA SER A 389 7.80 4.64 19.63
C SER A 389 6.96 5.21 18.49
N ALA A 390 6.91 4.53 17.34
CA ALA A 390 6.07 4.95 16.22
C ALA A 390 4.57 4.87 16.58
N TYR A 391 4.14 3.79 17.24
CA TYR A 391 2.74 3.60 17.65
C TYR A 391 2.29 4.68 18.64
N GLU A 392 3.08 4.90 19.69
CA GLU A 392 2.80 5.90 20.72
C GLU A 392 2.68 7.30 20.10
N SER A 393 3.64 7.68 19.25
CA SER A 393 3.61 8.96 18.55
C SER A 393 2.37 9.11 17.66
N GLN A 394 2.00 8.07 16.93
CA GLN A 394 0.81 8.11 16.08
C GLN A 394 -0.48 8.18 16.89
N MET A 395 -0.60 7.42 17.96
CA MET A 395 -1.78 7.39 18.82
C MET A 395 -1.97 8.70 19.57
N ALA A 396 -0.89 9.31 20.08
CA ALA A 396 -0.94 10.64 20.67
C ALA A 396 -1.53 11.67 19.69
N ARG A 397 -1.03 11.71 18.45
CA ARG A 397 -1.56 12.60 17.40
C ARG A 397 -3.03 12.34 17.06
N LYS A 398 -3.44 11.06 16.95
CA LYS A 398 -4.83 10.69 16.69
C LYS A 398 -5.78 11.14 17.81
N MET A 399 -5.29 11.21 19.05
CA MET A 399 -6.03 11.68 20.22
C MET A 399 -5.79 13.17 20.51
N GLY A 400 -5.06 13.91 19.67
CA GLY A 400 -4.81 15.33 19.91
C GLY A 400 -3.98 15.60 21.16
N LEU A 401 -3.12 14.67 21.58
CA LEU A 401 -2.25 14.79 22.75
C LEU A 401 -0.80 15.02 22.33
N SER A 402 -0.07 15.78 23.14
CA SER A 402 1.36 16.04 22.94
C SER A 402 2.21 14.82 23.29
N GLU A 403 1.75 14.02 24.25
CA GLU A 403 2.37 12.77 24.70
C GLU A 403 1.35 11.62 24.68
N TYR A 404 1.85 10.39 24.52
CA TYR A 404 1.01 9.21 24.51
C TYR A 404 0.48 8.88 25.90
N ASN A 405 -0.81 8.59 26.00
CA ASN A 405 -1.43 8.06 27.21
C ASN A 405 -1.93 6.63 26.96
N GLN A 406 -1.31 5.67 27.66
CA GLN A 406 -1.60 4.25 27.49
C GLN A 406 -3.00 3.87 27.97
N ASP A 407 -3.38 4.30 29.17
CA ASP A 407 -4.67 3.91 29.78
C ASP A 407 -5.84 4.44 28.94
N LEU A 408 -5.74 5.68 28.48
CA LEU A 408 -6.74 6.29 27.62
C LEU A 408 -6.88 5.54 26.28
N SER A 409 -5.75 5.19 25.66
CA SER A 409 -5.73 4.45 24.39
C SER A 409 -6.34 3.06 24.52
N ILE A 410 -6.00 2.34 25.60
CA ILE A 410 -6.56 1.02 25.91
C ILE A 410 -8.07 1.13 26.16
N GLY A 411 -8.49 2.13 26.95
CA GLY A 411 -9.90 2.42 27.21
C GLY A 411 -10.70 2.65 25.94
N LEU A 412 -10.18 3.49 25.03
CA LEU A 412 -10.82 3.79 23.74
C LEU A 412 -10.95 2.53 22.87
N MET A 413 -9.87 1.75 22.75
CA MET A 413 -9.91 0.50 21.97
C MET A 413 -10.90 -0.50 22.54
N LYS A 414 -11.01 -0.61 23.87
CA LYS A 414 -11.99 -1.46 24.53
C LYS A 414 -13.41 -1.01 24.21
N LEU A 415 -13.71 0.29 24.36
CA LEU A 415 -15.03 0.85 24.06
C LEU A 415 -15.44 0.64 22.60
N MET A 416 -14.53 0.87 21.66
CA MET A 416 -14.77 0.58 20.24
C MET A 416 -15.03 -0.91 19.98
N SER A 417 -14.29 -1.79 20.66
CA SER A 417 -14.46 -3.24 20.55
C SER A 417 -15.79 -3.72 21.09
N ASP A 418 -16.21 -3.21 22.26
CA ASP A 418 -17.41 -3.66 22.96
C ASP A 418 -18.69 -3.34 22.17
N CYS A 419 -18.76 -2.16 21.54
CA CYS A 419 -19.91 -1.76 20.72
C CYS A 419 -19.71 -1.97 19.20
N ARG A 420 -18.52 -2.41 18.75
CA ARG A 420 -18.18 -2.56 17.32
C ARG A 420 -18.36 -1.23 16.54
N SER A 421 -17.98 -0.11 17.16
CA SER A 421 -18.07 1.20 16.50
C SER A 421 -17.14 1.30 15.30
N ASP A 422 -17.47 2.19 14.36
CA ASP A 422 -16.63 2.44 13.19
C ASP A 422 -15.35 3.15 13.60
N MET A 423 -14.19 2.55 13.30
CA MET A 423 -12.90 3.08 13.74
C MET A 423 -12.62 4.47 13.18
N THR A 424 -12.81 4.65 11.87
CA THR A 424 -12.50 5.92 11.18
C THR A 424 -13.38 7.04 11.70
N ASN A 425 -14.70 6.83 11.74
CA ASN A 425 -15.65 7.83 12.20
C ASN A 425 -15.50 8.09 13.70
N THR A 426 -15.15 7.09 14.52
CA THR A 426 -14.86 7.29 15.96
C THR A 426 -13.68 8.25 16.14
N TYR A 427 -12.54 7.98 15.51
CA TYR A 427 -11.36 8.85 15.63
C TYR A 427 -11.61 10.25 15.05
N ARG A 428 -12.38 10.35 13.95
CA ARG A 428 -12.76 11.65 13.39
C ARG A 428 -13.67 12.43 14.33
N ALA A 429 -14.59 11.78 15.03
CA ALA A 429 -15.49 12.42 15.98
C ALA A 429 -14.77 12.96 17.23
N LEU A 430 -13.59 12.43 17.59
CA LEU A 430 -12.83 12.91 18.75
C LEU A 430 -12.46 14.39 18.65
N SER A 431 -12.28 14.94 17.45
CA SER A 431 -11.97 16.36 17.29
C SER A 431 -13.12 17.29 17.72
N GLN A 432 -14.37 16.80 17.71
CA GLN A 432 -15.49 17.51 18.32
C GLN A 432 -15.43 17.44 19.85
N VAL A 433 -15.10 16.26 20.41
CA VAL A 433 -14.93 16.08 21.86
C VAL A 433 -13.85 17.02 22.40
N THR A 434 -12.74 17.16 21.68
CA THR A 434 -11.63 18.05 21.99
C THR A 434 -12.03 19.53 21.95
N ARG A 435 -12.79 19.96 20.94
CA ARG A 435 -13.26 21.36 20.86
C ARG A 435 -14.20 21.73 22.00
N MET A 436 -15.01 20.77 22.45
CA MET A 436 -15.97 20.95 23.54
C MET A 436 -15.36 20.77 24.95
N GLN A 437 -14.04 20.61 25.07
CA GLN A 437 -13.39 20.28 26.35
C GLN A 437 -13.57 21.33 27.46
N ASN A 438 -13.96 22.56 27.11
CA ASN A 438 -14.19 23.66 28.06
C ASN A 438 -15.68 23.99 28.28
N ASP A 439 -16.60 23.33 27.56
CA ASP A 439 -18.04 23.66 27.59
C ASP A 439 -18.77 23.06 28.80
N GLY A 440 -18.05 22.28 29.62
CA GLY A 440 -18.62 21.46 30.70
C GLY A 440 -19.31 20.21 30.15
N ILE A 441 -19.20 19.10 30.87
CA ILE A 441 -19.82 17.84 30.46
C ILE A 441 -21.27 17.90 30.89
N GLY A 442 -22.15 18.34 29.99
CA GLY A 442 -23.61 18.36 30.20
C GLY A 442 -24.24 16.97 30.40
N GLY A 443 -23.44 15.92 30.57
CA GLY A 443 -23.87 14.53 30.66
C GLY A 443 -24.20 13.88 29.31
N GLU A 444 -23.93 14.57 28.19
CA GLU A 444 -24.30 14.12 26.86
C GLU A 444 -23.07 13.82 25.99
N ILE A 445 -23.19 12.79 25.13
CA ILE A 445 -22.15 12.41 24.18
C ILE A 445 -22.18 13.41 23.01
N PRO A 446 -21.03 13.98 22.59
CA PRO A 446 -20.98 14.89 21.44
C PRO A 446 -21.59 14.28 20.18
N SER A 447 -22.39 15.08 19.47
CA SER A 447 -23.25 14.64 18.34
C SER A 447 -22.59 13.72 17.29
N LYS A 448 -21.35 14.01 16.86
CA LYS A 448 -20.65 13.17 15.87
C LYS A 448 -20.33 11.79 16.43
N LEU A 449 -19.94 11.71 17.71
CA LEU A 449 -19.68 10.43 18.37
C LEU A 449 -20.99 9.71 18.70
N ASP A 450 -22.04 10.45 19.09
CA ASP A 450 -23.37 9.87 19.31
C ASP A 450 -23.93 9.21 18.04
N GLU A 451 -23.74 9.82 16.86
CA GLU A 451 -24.12 9.21 15.58
C GLU A 451 -23.40 7.87 15.36
N VAL A 452 -22.09 7.82 15.62
CA VAL A 452 -21.30 6.58 15.53
C VAL A 452 -21.85 5.50 16.45
N LEU A 453 -22.17 5.85 17.70
CA LEU A 453 -22.71 4.92 18.69
C LEU A 453 -24.13 4.46 18.35
N ARG A 454 -24.95 5.32 17.75
CA ARG A 454 -26.28 4.95 17.23
C ARG A 454 -26.17 3.96 16.09
N VAL A 455 -25.26 4.16 15.14
CA VAL A 455 -24.98 3.23 14.03
C VAL A 455 -24.36 1.91 14.54
N ALA A 456 -23.63 1.96 15.65
CA ALA A 456 -23.11 0.77 16.33
C ALA A 456 -24.19 0.00 17.11
N GLU A 457 -25.34 0.63 17.36
CA GLU A 457 -26.42 0.15 18.25
C GLU A 457 -25.90 -0.05 19.68
N ALA A 458 -25.09 0.89 20.17
CA ALA A 458 -24.54 0.84 21.51
C ALA A 458 -25.65 0.84 22.58
N THR A 459 -25.52 -0.03 23.58
CA THR A 459 -26.44 -0.10 24.72
C THR A 459 -26.29 1.12 25.63
N GLU A 460 -27.25 1.36 26.52
CA GLU A 460 -27.15 2.42 27.54
C GLU A 460 -25.91 2.25 28.42
N GLU A 461 -25.61 1.03 28.88
CA GLU A 461 -24.40 0.73 29.66
C GLU A 461 -23.11 1.08 28.90
N GLN A 462 -23.06 0.78 27.59
CA GLN A 462 -21.91 1.15 26.75
C GLN A 462 -21.79 2.66 26.60
N ARG A 463 -22.92 3.36 26.44
CA ARG A 463 -22.98 4.83 26.35
C ARG A 463 -22.53 5.49 27.64
N GLU A 464 -22.88 4.95 28.80
CA GLU A 464 -22.36 5.40 30.11
C GLU A 464 -20.83 5.23 30.19
N GLY A 465 -20.29 4.10 29.72
CA GLY A 465 -18.85 3.87 29.64
C GLY A 465 -18.12 4.88 28.74
N TRP A 466 -18.72 5.22 27.59
CA TRP A 466 -18.21 6.28 26.70
C TRP A 466 -18.23 7.66 27.37
N LEU A 467 -19.32 8.00 28.07
CA LEU A 467 -19.40 9.26 28.80
C LEU A 467 -18.30 9.38 29.85
N GLU A 468 -18.03 8.31 30.60
CA GLU A 468 -16.98 8.33 31.62
C GLU A 468 -15.59 8.52 30.99
N TRP A 469 -15.28 7.74 29.95
CA TRP A 469 -14.02 7.89 29.22
C TRP A 469 -13.85 9.28 28.60
N ILE A 470 -14.93 9.90 28.09
CA ILE A 470 -14.90 11.28 27.58
C ILE A 470 -14.51 12.27 28.71
N LYS A 471 -14.98 12.06 29.94
CA LYS A 471 -14.62 12.94 31.06
C LYS A 471 -13.13 12.88 31.37
N GLU A 472 -12.58 11.68 31.42
CA GLU A 472 -11.16 11.42 31.63
C GLU A 472 -10.33 12.02 30.49
N TYR A 473 -10.76 11.80 29.24
CA TYR A 473 -10.11 12.31 28.04
C TYR A 473 -10.05 13.85 28.04
N GLN A 474 -11.17 14.52 28.29
CA GLN A 474 -11.21 15.98 28.33
C GLN A 474 -10.42 16.56 29.51
N ALA A 475 -10.33 15.85 30.64
CA ALA A 475 -9.47 16.26 31.74
C ALA A 475 -8.00 16.28 31.32
N LEU A 476 -7.54 15.22 30.63
CA LEU A 476 -6.17 15.16 30.11
C LEU A 476 -5.91 16.23 29.05
N LEU A 477 -6.84 16.46 28.11
CA LEU A 477 -6.69 17.51 27.09
C LEU A 477 -6.51 18.91 27.69
N ARG A 478 -7.18 19.22 28.81
CA ARG A 478 -7.06 20.52 29.50
C ARG A 478 -5.72 20.69 30.22
N GLU A 479 -5.07 19.59 30.60
CA GLU A 479 -3.76 19.60 31.24
C GLU A 479 -2.60 19.57 30.22
N ASP A 480 -2.88 19.19 28.98
CA ASP A 480 -1.91 19.12 27.90
C ASP A 480 -1.40 20.53 27.49
N PRO A 481 -0.11 20.67 27.14
CA PRO A 481 0.46 21.97 26.76
C PRO A 481 -0.06 22.57 25.46
N MET A 482 -0.71 21.79 24.58
CA MET A 482 -1.30 22.28 23.33
C MET A 482 -2.63 22.99 23.58
N SER A 483 -2.94 24.01 22.77
CA SER A 483 -4.25 24.66 22.85
C SER A 483 -5.35 23.75 22.30
N ALA A 484 -6.59 23.93 22.75
CA ALA A 484 -7.73 23.15 22.25
C ALA A 484 -7.89 23.18 20.71
N GLU A 485 -7.56 24.31 20.09
CA GLU A 485 -7.58 24.43 18.63
C GLU A 485 -6.44 23.63 17.99
N ASP A 486 -5.21 23.78 18.47
CA ASP A 486 -4.05 23.02 17.94
C ASP A 486 -4.25 21.50 18.09
N GLN A 487 -4.83 21.06 19.21
CA GLN A 487 -5.18 19.65 19.45
C GLN A 487 -6.20 19.15 18.41
N ALA A 488 -7.25 19.92 18.17
CA ALA A 488 -8.31 19.54 17.26
C ALA A 488 -7.87 19.59 15.79
N GLU A 489 -7.05 20.59 15.40
CA GLU A 489 -6.40 20.66 14.09
C GLU A 489 -5.45 19.47 13.87
N LEU A 490 -4.67 19.10 14.90
CA LEU A 490 -3.81 17.91 14.85
C LEU A 490 -4.62 16.64 14.61
N GLN A 491 -5.75 16.49 15.29
CA GLN A 491 -6.66 15.37 15.07
C GLN A 491 -7.25 15.37 13.67
N ASP A 492 -7.75 16.52 13.20
CA ASP A 492 -8.37 16.61 11.87
C ASP A 492 -7.36 16.34 10.75
N ALA A 493 -6.08 16.70 10.93
CA ALA A 493 -5.00 16.42 10.01
C ALA A 493 -4.45 14.98 10.10
N THR A 494 -4.81 14.22 11.14
CA THR A 494 -4.31 12.85 11.39
C THR A 494 -5.40 11.79 11.21
N ASN A 495 -6.67 12.13 11.46
CA ASN A 495 -7.82 11.24 11.38
C ASN A 495 -8.62 11.54 10.12
N PRO A 496 -8.62 10.64 9.12
CA PRO A 496 -9.31 10.88 7.87
C PRO A 496 -10.84 10.91 8.06
N CYS A 497 -11.50 11.73 7.25
CA CYS A 497 -12.94 11.67 7.02
C CYS A 497 -13.32 10.50 6.10
N TYR A 498 -12.47 10.21 5.12
CA TYR A 498 -12.74 9.26 4.04
C TYR A 498 -11.62 8.23 3.93
N ILE A 499 -12.02 6.97 3.81
CA ILE A 499 -11.16 5.82 3.51
C ILE A 499 -11.80 5.05 2.35
N LEU A 500 -11.01 4.23 1.65
CA LEU A 500 -11.54 3.37 0.59
C LEU A 500 -12.28 2.17 1.21
N ARG A 501 -13.52 2.41 1.66
CA ARG A 501 -14.38 1.35 2.22
C ARG A 501 -14.67 0.30 1.15
N ASN A 502 -14.66 -0.98 1.52
CA ASN A 502 -14.75 -2.07 0.56
C ASN A 502 -16.09 -2.06 -0.20
N HIS A 503 -17.19 -1.68 0.46
CA HIS A 503 -18.51 -1.59 -0.18
C HIS A 503 -18.60 -0.43 -1.19
N LEU A 504 -18.02 0.73 -0.90
CA LEU A 504 -17.97 1.85 -1.85
C LEU A 504 -17.14 1.47 -3.09
N CYS A 505 -16.02 0.78 -2.87
CA CYS A 505 -15.21 0.25 -3.96
C CYS A 505 -15.99 -0.79 -4.79
N GLN A 506 -16.79 -1.64 -4.13
CA GLN A 506 -17.65 -2.63 -4.79
C GLN A 506 -18.75 -1.96 -5.63
N GLU A 507 -19.42 -0.93 -5.13
CA GLU A 507 -20.40 -0.15 -5.90
C GLU A 507 -19.77 0.47 -7.16
N ALA A 508 -18.55 1.00 -7.06
CA ALA A 508 -17.83 1.54 -8.21
C ALA A 508 -17.40 0.45 -9.21
N ILE A 509 -17.08 -0.75 -8.72
CA ILE A 509 -16.79 -1.92 -9.56
C ILE A 509 -18.03 -2.34 -10.34
N GLU A 510 -19.18 -2.46 -9.67
CA GLU A 510 -20.46 -2.85 -10.30
C GLU A 510 -20.86 -1.86 -11.39
N ALA A 511 -20.75 -0.55 -11.12
CA ALA A 511 -20.98 0.48 -12.14
C ALA A 511 -20.02 0.34 -13.33
N ALA A 512 -18.73 0.09 -13.08
CA ALA A 512 -17.72 -0.07 -14.13
C ALA A 512 -17.95 -1.36 -14.96
N GLU A 513 -18.45 -2.43 -14.34
CA GLU A 513 -18.88 -3.65 -15.01
C GLU A 513 -20.09 -3.42 -15.93
N ASP A 514 -20.95 -2.44 -15.63
CA ASP A 514 -22.02 -1.98 -16.51
C ASP A 514 -21.58 -0.91 -17.53
N GLY A 515 -20.33 -0.42 -17.42
CA GLY A 515 -19.72 0.55 -18.34
C GLY A 515 -19.82 2.01 -17.88
N ASP A 516 -20.30 2.26 -16.66
CA ASP A 516 -20.22 3.57 -16.01
C ASP A 516 -18.96 3.68 -15.16
N TYR A 517 -18.01 4.49 -15.62
CA TYR A 517 -16.73 4.72 -14.95
C TYR A 517 -16.74 5.96 -14.04
N GLY A 518 -17.85 6.70 -13.97
CA GLY A 518 -18.01 7.88 -13.13
C GLY A 518 -17.68 7.60 -11.66
N PRO A 519 -18.29 6.58 -11.03
CA PRO A 519 -18.04 6.25 -9.62
C PRO A 519 -16.58 5.92 -9.27
N VAL A 520 -15.82 5.34 -10.22
CA VAL A 520 -14.37 5.09 -10.01
C VAL A 520 -13.63 6.43 -9.91
N ASN A 521 -13.92 7.37 -10.80
CA ASN A 521 -13.30 8.70 -10.77
C ASN A 521 -13.77 9.54 -9.58
N ASP A 522 -15.05 9.44 -9.20
CA ASP A 522 -15.58 10.11 -8.00
C ASP A 522 -14.88 9.64 -6.71
N LEU A 523 -14.61 8.34 -6.59
CA LEU A 523 -13.85 7.81 -5.46
C LEU A 523 -12.40 8.27 -5.48
N LEU A 524 -11.75 8.26 -6.64
CA LEU A 524 -10.38 8.78 -6.76
C LEU A 524 -10.32 10.24 -6.31
N ASP A 525 -11.23 11.09 -6.80
CA ASP A 525 -11.32 12.51 -6.47
C ASP A 525 -11.57 12.74 -4.98
N LEU A 526 -12.51 11.99 -4.39
CA LEU A 526 -12.80 12.03 -2.95
C LEU A 526 -11.55 11.72 -2.13
N LEU A 527 -10.83 10.66 -2.50
CA LEU A 527 -9.68 10.14 -1.77
C LEU A 527 -8.43 10.99 -1.93
N ARG A 528 -8.42 12.00 -2.82
CA ARG A 528 -7.33 12.99 -2.88
C ARG A 528 -7.23 13.88 -1.65
N LYS A 529 -8.35 14.04 -0.93
CA LYS A 529 -8.48 14.90 0.25
C LYS A 529 -9.13 14.15 1.40
N PRO A 530 -8.50 13.07 1.90
CA PRO A 530 -9.15 12.16 2.83
C PRO A 530 -9.36 12.79 4.21
N PHE A 531 -8.63 13.85 4.56
CA PHE A 531 -8.70 14.55 5.86
C PHE A 531 -9.65 15.76 5.88
N GLU A 532 -10.08 16.23 4.71
CA GLU A 532 -10.98 17.39 4.58
C GLU A 532 -12.44 16.91 4.51
N GLU A 533 -13.35 17.54 5.25
CA GLU A 533 -14.79 17.33 5.01
C GLU A 533 -15.18 17.97 3.68
N GLN A 534 -15.91 17.23 2.85
CA GLN A 534 -16.30 17.67 1.51
C GLN A 534 -17.82 17.78 1.41
N GLU A 535 -18.31 18.95 1.00
CA GLU A 535 -19.74 19.25 0.88
C GLU A 535 -20.43 18.27 -0.09
N GLY A 536 -21.55 17.67 0.34
CA GLY A 536 -22.32 16.73 -0.46
C GLY A 536 -21.70 15.33 -0.56
N LYS A 537 -20.63 15.06 0.18
CA LYS A 537 -19.93 13.76 0.21
C LYS A 537 -20.15 13.01 1.53
N GLU A 538 -21.13 13.41 2.35
CA GLU A 538 -21.44 12.80 3.64
C GLU A 538 -21.79 11.30 3.48
N GLY A 539 -22.42 10.92 2.37
CA GLY A 539 -22.78 9.54 2.05
C GLY A 539 -21.59 8.57 1.99
N TYR A 540 -20.37 9.05 1.71
CA TYR A 540 -19.16 8.21 1.67
C TYR A 540 -18.60 7.88 3.06
N LYS A 541 -19.15 8.48 4.13
CA LYS A 541 -18.79 8.15 5.53
C LYS A 541 -19.60 6.96 6.06
N ARG A 542 -20.60 6.49 5.31
CA ARG A 542 -21.52 5.44 5.76
C ARG A 542 -20.80 4.12 6.01
N VAL A 543 -21.36 3.37 6.94
CA VAL A 543 -20.95 2.01 7.28
C VAL A 543 -22.05 1.07 6.78
N VAL A 544 -21.66 -0.08 6.25
CA VAL A 544 -22.63 -1.08 5.81
C VAL A 544 -23.50 -1.55 7.01
N PRO A 545 -24.82 -1.75 6.83
CA PRO A 545 -25.65 -2.45 7.80
C PRO A 545 -25.04 -3.80 8.20
N LYS A 546 -25.14 -4.19 9.48
CA LYS A 546 -24.49 -5.41 10.01
C LYS A 546 -24.90 -6.68 9.25
N GLU A 547 -26.11 -6.70 8.70
CA GLU A 547 -26.71 -7.82 7.99
C GLU A 547 -26.10 -8.05 6.60
N LEU A 548 -25.46 -7.02 6.03
CA LEU A 548 -24.82 -7.06 4.72
C LEU A 548 -23.29 -7.16 4.84
N ASP A 549 -22.77 -7.27 6.06
CA ASP A 549 -21.35 -7.43 6.35
C ASP A 549 -20.92 -8.89 6.10
N GLY A 550 -20.20 -9.13 4.99
CA GLY A 550 -19.85 -10.48 4.56
C GLY A 550 -18.99 -10.56 3.29
N PRO A 551 -18.82 -11.77 2.72
CA PRO A 551 -18.05 -11.99 1.49
C PRO A 551 -18.60 -11.15 0.32
N GLY A 552 -17.70 -10.50 -0.43
CA GLY A 552 -18.04 -9.58 -1.51
C GLY A 552 -18.24 -8.12 -1.06
N VAL A 553 -18.47 -7.88 0.23
CA VAL A 553 -18.70 -6.53 0.79
C VAL A 553 -17.58 -6.12 1.73
N SER A 554 -17.23 -6.94 2.72
CA SER A 554 -16.16 -6.68 3.68
C SER A 554 -15.04 -7.72 3.66
N MET A 555 -15.31 -8.91 3.10
CA MET A 555 -14.32 -9.97 2.86
C MET A 555 -14.16 -10.26 1.37
N LEU A 556 -12.93 -10.57 0.96
CA LEU A 556 -12.49 -10.69 -0.42
C LEU A 556 -11.71 -12.00 -0.62
N SER A 557 -11.79 -12.52 -1.84
CA SER A 557 -10.98 -13.66 -2.29
C SER A 557 -9.68 -13.16 -2.90
N CYS A 558 -8.62 -13.98 -2.80
CA CYS A 558 -7.37 -13.77 -3.52
C CYS A 558 -7.53 -13.89 -5.06
N SER A 559 -8.65 -14.45 -5.54
CA SER A 559 -8.91 -14.64 -6.96
C SER A 559 -9.02 -13.30 -7.68
N SER A 560 -7.97 -12.97 -8.42
CA SER A 560 -7.89 -11.78 -9.28
C SER A 560 -7.59 -12.21 -10.70
#